data_AF-F4RYN5-F1
#
_entry.id   AF-F4RYN5-F1
#
_cell.length_a   1.000
_cell.length_b   1.000
_cell.length_c   1.000
_cell.angle_alpha   90.00
_cell.angle_beta   90.00
_cell.angle_gamma   90.00
#
_symmetry.space_group_name_H-M   'P 1'
#
loop_
_entity.id
_entity.type
_entity.pdbx_description
1 polymer ?
#
loop_
_entity_poly.entity_id
_entity_poly.type
_entity_poly.pdbx_seq_one_letter_code
_entity_poly.pdbx_strand_id
1 'polypeptide(L)' 'MSYVIFGKKVLNEYLALGTFVAFGTGVALSMRGSKSTSQTEIPQPVIAASSKDEEAFIRDFVANMEREDAASKKH' A
#
# COMPACT_ATOMS: atom_id res chain seq x y z
N MET A 1 17.90 -28.83 -16.59
CA MET A 1 16.54 -29.34 -16.89
C MET A 1 15.78 -28.33 -17.74
N SER A 2 14.85 -28.76 -18.59
CA SER A 2 14.08 -27.90 -19.49
C SER A 2 12.62 -28.32 -19.52
N TYR A 3 11.72 -27.35 -19.65
CA TYR A 3 10.27 -27.56 -19.73
C TYR A 3 9.75 -27.21 -21.12
N VAL A 4 8.67 -27.86 -21.55
CA VAL A 4 7.97 -27.48 -22.79
C VAL A 4 6.81 -26.57 -22.40
N ILE A 5 6.87 -25.32 -22.84
CA ILE A 5 5.88 -24.27 -22.57
C ILE A 5 5.40 -23.77 -23.93
N PHE A 6 4.09 -23.82 -24.19
CA PHE A 6 3.49 -23.47 -25.48
C PHE A 6 4.19 -24.13 -26.69
N GLY A 7 4.56 -25.42 -26.57
CA GLY A 7 5.23 -26.17 -27.62
C GLY A 7 6.70 -25.79 -27.86
N LYS A 8 7.27 -24.89 -27.05
CA LYS A 8 8.68 -24.50 -27.12
C LYS A 8 9.44 -25.02 -25.90
N LYS A 9 10.67 -25.48 -26.13
CA LYS A 9 11.57 -25.91 -25.06
C LYS A 9 12.18 -24.69 -24.39
N VAL A 10 11.91 -24.50 -23.11
CA VAL A 10 12.41 -23.41 -22.27
C VAL A 10 13.35 -24.00 -21.22
N LEU A 11 14.57 -23.45 -21.13
CA LEU A 11 15.54 -23.87 -20.12
C LEU A 11 15.13 -23.33 -18.75
N ASN A 12 15.37 -24.10 -17.68
CA ASN A 12 15.00 -23.71 -16.33
C ASN A 12 15.61 -22.37 -15.89
N GLU A 13 16.84 -22.09 -16.32
CA GLU A 13 17.54 -20.83 -16.02
C GLU A 13 16.77 -19.61 -16.53
N TYR A 14 16.25 -19.66 -17.76
CA TYR A 14 15.45 -18.56 -18.33
C TYR A 14 14.07 -18.45 -17.67
N LEU A 15 13.46 -19.58 -17.30
CA LEU A 15 12.18 -19.58 -16.62
C LEU A 15 12.29 -18.94 -15.22
N ALA A 16 13.33 -19.32 -14.47
CA ALA A 16 13.62 -18.75 -13.17
C ALA A 16 13.93 -17.25 -13.27
N LEU A 17 14.82 -16.86 -14.17
CA LEU A 17 15.16 -15.44 -14.39
C LEU A 17 13.95 -14.62 -14.81
N GLY A 18 13.14 -15.13 -15.75
CA GLY A 18 11.92 -14.45 -16.18
C GLY A 18 10.92 -14.25 -15.05
N THR A 19 10.79 -15.24 -14.15
CA THR A 19 9.91 -15.15 -12.98
C THR A 19 10.40 -14.10 -11.98
N PHE A 20 11.71 -14.09 -11.67
CA PHE A 20 12.28 -13.08 -10.77
C PHE A 20 12.18 -11.66 -11.33
N VAL A 21 12.41 -11.48 -12.64
CA VAL A 21 12.25 -10.18 -13.29
C VAL A 21 10.79 -9.75 -13.28
N ALA A 22 9.85 -10.62 -13.66
CA ALA A 22 8.42 -10.31 -13.67
C ALA A 22 7.92 -9.94 -12.26
N PHE A 23 8.28 -10.72 -11.25
CA PHE A 23 7.89 -10.45 -9.88
C PHE A 23 8.55 -9.17 -9.33
N GLY A 24 9.86 -9.03 -9.51
CA GLY A 24 10.61 -7.86 -9.07
C GLY A 24 10.13 -6.56 -9.71
N THR A 25 9.82 -6.57 -11.01
CA THR A 25 9.25 -5.40 -11.70
C THR A 25 7.83 -5.12 -11.24
N GLY A 26 6.99 -6.12 -11.02
CA GLY A 26 5.65 -5.96 -10.46
C GLY A 26 5.67 -5.28 -9.09
N VAL A 27 6.54 -5.76 -8.19
CA VAL A 27 6.74 -5.15 -6.86
C VAL A 27 7.28 -3.73 -6.99
N ALA A 28 8.32 -3.51 -7.80
CA ALA A 28 8.88 -2.19 -8.02
C ALA A 28 7.85 -1.19 -8.57
N LEU A 29 6.97 -1.63 -9.48
CA LEU A 29 5.88 -0.80 -10.01
C LEU A 29 4.82 -0.49 -8.95
N SER A 30 4.47 -1.45 -8.08
CA SER A 30 3.54 -1.20 -6.97
C SER A 30 4.11 -0.26 -5.91
N MET A 31 5.43 -0.29 -5.70
CA MET A 31 6.14 0.59 -4.76
C MET A 31 6.50 1.94 -5.39
N ARG A 32 6.48 2.04 -6.72
CA ARG A 32 6.70 3.29 -7.45
C ARG A 32 5.47 4.18 -7.27
N GLY A 33 5.43 4.84 -6.12
CA GLY A 33 4.30 5.63 -5.64
C GLY A 33 3.69 6.50 -6.72
N SER A 34 2.36 6.48 -6.80
CA SER A 34 1.60 7.43 -7.60
C SER A 34 1.88 8.84 -7.08
N LYS A 35 2.32 9.73 -7.96
CA LYS A 35 2.37 11.16 -7.67
C LYS A 35 0.94 11.62 -7.41
N SER A 36 0.58 11.82 -6.14
CA SER A 36 -0.67 12.44 -5.68
C SER A 36 -1.90 12.00 -6.47
N THR A 37 -2.40 10.79 -6.21
CA THR A 37 -3.86 10.66 -6.21
C THR A 37 -4.32 11.57 -5.09
N SER A 38 -4.87 12.74 -5.45
CA SER A 38 -5.55 13.63 -4.51
C SER A 38 -6.31 12.76 -3.53
N GLN A 39 -6.02 12.92 -2.24
CA GLN A 39 -6.70 12.31 -1.11
C GLN A 39 -8.16 12.06 -1.53
N THR A 40 -8.48 10.84 -1.97
CA THR A 40 -9.89 10.44 -2.06
C THR A 40 -10.31 10.58 -0.63
N GLU A 41 -11.16 11.59 -0.38
CA GLU A 41 -11.68 11.97 0.91
C GLU A 41 -11.94 10.69 1.69
N ILE A 42 -11.01 10.37 2.61
CA ILE A 42 -11.15 9.20 3.46
C ILE A 42 -12.44 9.51 4.20
N PRO A 43 -13.53 8.75 4.00
CA PRO A 43 -14.78 9.05 4.67
C PRO A 43 -14.45 9.05 6.15
N GLN A 44 -14.67 10.19 6.79
CA GLN A 44 -14.32 10.36 8.20
C GLN A 44 -14.92 9.18 8.97
N PRO A 45 -14.15 8.52 9.85
CA PRO A 45 -14.65 7.37 10.58
C PRO A 45 -15.93 7.78 11.30
N VAL A 46 -16.99 6.98 11.16
CA VAL A 46 -18.26 7.23 11.86
C VAL A 46 -17.99 6.97 13.34
N ILE A 47 -17.75 8.05 14.10
CA ILE A 47 -17.56 7.99 15.55
C ILE A 47 -18.94 7.77 16.16
N ALA A 48 -19.26 6.53 16.48
CA ALA A 48 -20.49 6.21 17.22
C ALA A 48 -20.20 6.36 18.72
N ALA A 49 -20.38 7.56 19.28
CA ALA A 49 -20.33 7.78 20.73
C ALA A 49 -21.72 8.04 21.31
N SER A 50 -21.91 7.75 22.60
CA SER A 50 -23.23 7.85 23.24
C SER A 50 -23.62 9.29 23.57
N SER A 51 -22.68 10.24 23.47
CA SER A 51 -22.86 11.66 23.78
C SER A 51 -22.05 12.54 22.82
N LYS A 52 -22.58 13.73 22.51
CA LYS A 52 -21.94 14.71 21.61
C LYS A 52 -20.58 15.20 22.13
N ASP A 53 -20.39 15.20 23.45
CA ASP A 53 -19.14 15.62 24.09
C ASP A 53 -18.03 14.57 23.93
N GLU A 54 -18.39 13.29 24.02
CA GLU A 54 -17.46 12.19 23.79
C GLU A 54 -17.00 12.13 22.33
N GLU A 55 -17.89 12.42 21.36
CA GLU A 55 -17.46 12.52 19.96
C GLU A 55 -16.43 13.63 19.74
N ALA A 56 -16.61 14.81 20.37
CA ALA A 56 -15.67 15.92 20.25
C ALA A 56 -14.29 15.55 20.81
N PHE A 57 -14.26 14.92 21.99
CA PHE A 57 -13.03 14.42 22.59
C PHE A 57 -12.32 13.38 21.70
N ILE A 58 -13.06 12.43 21.14
CA ILE A 58 -12.48 11.39 20.26
C ILE A 58 -11.91 12.02 18.98
N ARG A 59 -12.59 13.02 18.40
CA ARG A 59 -12.10 13.76 17.23
C ARG A 59 -10.79 14.49 17.52
N ASP A 60 -10.72 15.19 18.65
CA ASP A 60 -9.52 15.92 19.05
C ASP A 60 -8.35 14.97 19.37
N PHE A 61 -8.64 13.83 20.01
CA PHE A 61 -7.65 12.80 20.30
C PHE A 61 -7.06 12.20 19.01
N VAL A 62 -7.92 11.79 18.07
CA VAL A 62 -7.48 11.25 16.76
C VAL A 62 -6.71 12.30 15.97
N ALA A 63 -7.19 13.54 15.92
CA ALA A 63 -6.53 14.63 15.20
C ALA A 63 -5.13 14.95 15.75
N ASN A 64 -4.91 14.81 17.06
CA ASN A 64 -3.58 14.99 17.66
C ASN A 64 -2.65 13.83 17.35
N MET A 65 -3.12 12.58 17.42
CA MET A 65 -2.32 11.42 17.03
C MET A 65 -1.87 11.47 15.56
N GLU A 66 -2.76 11.85 14.64
CA GLU A 66 -2.41 11.98 13.22
C GLU A 66 -1.34 13.07 12.99
N ARG A 67 -1.36 14.16 13.75
CA ARG A 67 -0.32 15.21 13.69
C ARG A 67 1.02 14.70 14.20
N GLU A 68 1.05 13.93 15.28
CA GLU A 68 2.27 13.34 15.84
C GLU A 68 2.88 12.29 14.90
N ASP A 69 2.07 11.43 14.28
CA ASP A 69 2.51 10.48 13.26
C ASP A 69 3.04 11.18 12.00
N ALA A 70 2.40 12.27 11.57
CA ALA A 70 2.89 13.06 10.44
C ALA A 70 4.21 13.79 10.76
N ALA A 71 4.44 14.17 12.02
CA ALA A 71 5.68 14.79 12.47
C ALA A 71 6.83 13.76 12.62
N SER A 72 6.53 12.55 13.11
CA SER A 72 7.53 11.48 13.27
C SER A 72 8.02 10.92 11.92
N LYS A 73 7.15 10.89 10.91
CA LYS A 73 7.46 10.40 9.56
C LYS A 73 8.29 11.37 8.71
N LYS A 74 8.51 12.60 9.20
CA LYS A 74 9.24 13.67 8.50
C LYS A 74 10.71 13.78 8.92
N HIS A 75 11.15 12.95 9.86
CA HIS A 75 12.53 12.78 10.32
C HIS A 75 13.10 11.42 9.88
#